data_AF-A0A6P4ICG9-F1
#
_entry.id   AF-A0A6P4ICG9-F1
#
_cell.length_a   1.000
_cell.length_b   1.000
_cell.length_c   1.000
_cell.angle_alpha   90.00
_cell.angle_beta   90.00
_cell.angle_gamma   90.00
#
_symmetry.space_group_name_H-M   'P 1'
#
loop_
_entity.id
_entity.type
_entity.pdbx_description
1 polymer ?
#
loop_
_entity_poly.entity_id
_entity_poly.type
_entity_poly.pdbx_seq_one_letter_code
_entity_poly.pdbx_strand_id
1 'polypeptide(L)'
;MRLLARHAIRLLGQENGRGGAATAIRLKATTGSLKLATASAPALEQPAEKQVQRKYSPLTDTFGRHHTYLRISLTERCNLRCDYCMPAEGVPLQPKQNLLTTEEILRLARIFVEQGVRKIRLTGGEPTVRRDIVEIVAQMKALPQLEQVGITTNGLVLTRLLPSLQRAGLDSLNISLDTLKRDRFEKITRRKGWERVIAGIDLAVQLGYTPKVNCVLMRDFNEDEICDFVEFTKDRPVDVRFIEYMPFSGNKWHTERLISYKDTLQAIRERWPDFQALPNGPNDTSKAYAVPGFKGQVGFITSMTEHFCGTCNRLRLTADGNIKVCLFGNKEFSLRDAMRREDITEEQLVDFIGAAVQRKKRQHAGAAPLIHHHHRHHYLYHLYHAYQPSRQQLQIRNCSSHLTHVNAQGKAQMVDVGAKPSTTRLARAEATVQVGERLTQLIAANELAKGDVLTVAQLAGIMGAKRTSELIPLCHNISLSSVKVQATLLKSEQCVRLEASVRCSGQTGVEMEALTAVSVAALTVYDMCKAVSHDICITNIRLLSKTGGKRDFQRDEAAKGIQAPIEGDLQ
;
A
#
# COMPACT_ATOMS: atom_id res chain seq x y z
N MET A 1 -1.02 -61.71 -7.86
CA MET A 1 -2.04 -61.08 -6.98
C MET A 1 -2.44 -61.88 -5.74
N ARG A 2 -2.28 -63.22 -5.65
CA ARG A 2 -2.58 -63.98 -4.41
C ARG A 2 -1.46 -63.99 -3.35
N LEU A 3 -0.25 -63.51 -3.66
CA LEU A 3 0.86 -63.39 -2.69
C LEU A 3 0.87 -62.04 -1.93
N LEU A 4 0.39 -60.95 -2.53
CA LEU A 4 0.36 -59.62 -1.87
C LEU A 4 -0.73 -59.50 -0.80
N ALA A 5 -1.82 -60.26 -0.92
CA ALA A 5 -2.90 -60.29 0.08
C ALA A 5 -2.50 -61.00 1.40
N ARG A 6 -1.47 -61.86 1.38
CA ARG A 6 -1.01 -62.58 2.58
C ARG A 6 -0.05 -61.77 3.46
N HIS A 7 0.54 -60.69 2.94
CA HIS A 7 1.46 -59.86 3.72
C HIS A 7 0.73 -58.72 4.46
N ALA A 8 -0.35 -58.18 3.89
CA ALA A 8 -1.14 -57.12 4.52
C ALA A 8 -1.92 -57.58 5.78
N ILE A 9 -2.28 -58.87 5.87
CA ILE A 9 -3.05 -59.41 7.01
C ILE A 9 -2.16 -59.66 8.24
N ARG A 10 -0.83 -59.68 8.10
CA ARG A 10 0.10 -59.98 9.20
C ARG A 10 0.56 -58.75 10.00
N LEU A 11 0.25 -57.53 9.55
CA LEU A 11 0.72 -56.29 10.20
C LEU A 11 -0.37 -55.52 10.97
N LEU A 12 -1.63 -55.98 10.96
CA LEU A 12 -2.75 -55.33 11.65
C LEU A 12 -3.26 -56.11 12.88
N GLY A 13 -2.45 -57.02 13.43
CA GLY A 13 -2.91 -58.02 14.41
C GLY A 13 -2.10 -58.16 15.69
N GLN A 14 -1.50 -57.08 16.23
CA GLN A 14 -1.03 -56.92 17.61
C GLN A 14 -1.01 -55.38 17.84
N GLU A 15 -1.74 -54.73 18.76
CA GLU A 15 -2.07 -55.01 20.15
C GLU A 15 -3.43 -54.36 20.56
N ASN A 16 -4.16 -55.07 21.45
CA ASN A 16 -5.04 -54.64 22.56
C ASN A 16 -5.93 -53.38 22.39
N GLY A 17 -7.26 -53.39 22.57
CA GLY A 17 -8.19 -54.42 23.02
C GLY A 17 -9.49 -53.77 23.53
N ARG A 18 -10.65 -54.22 23.04
CA ARG A 18 -11.94 -54.46 23.76
C ARG A 18 -13.11 -54.53 22.76
N GLY A 19 -13.58 -55.76 22.54
CA GLY A 19 -15.00 -56.12 22.37
C GLY A 19 -15.69 -55.87 21.03
N GLY A 20 -15.95 -56.95 20.26
CA GLY A 20 -17.04 -56.96 19.27
C GLY A 20 -16.87 -57.86 18.05
N ALA A 21 -17.18 -59.15 18.21
CA ALA A 21 -17.60 -60.18 17.23
C ALA A 21 -17.01 -60.17 15.79
N ALA A 22 -16.23 -61.21 15.49
CA ALA A 22 -15.81 -61.61 14.15
C ALA A 22 -16.92 -62.38 13.40
N THR A 23 -17.12 -62.08 12.12
CA THR A 23 -17.88 -62.95 11.20
C THR A 23 -16.97 -63.37 10.04
N ALA A 24 -16.76 -64.69 9.92
CA ALA A 24 -15.89 -65.32 8.95
C ALA A 24 -16.48 -65.29 7.52
N ILE A 25 -15.68 -64.93 6.52
CA ILE A 25 -16.06 -65.01 5.10
C ILE A 25 -15.44 -66.27 4.48
N ARG A 26 -16.30 -67.22 4.06
CA ARG A 26 -15.93 -68.39 3.25
C ARG A 26 -15.96 -67.99 1.77
N LEU A 27 -14.84 -68.08 1.06
CA LEU A 27 -14.78 -67.87 -0.39
C LEU A 27 -14.87 -69.23 -1.12
N LYS A 28 -15.94 -69.43 -1.88
CA LYS A 28 -15.98 -70.41 -2.99
C LYS A 28 -15.91 -69.66 -4.31
N ALA A 29 -14.96 -70.04 -5.15
CA ALA A 29 -14.81 -69.52 -6.50
C ALA A 29 -15.66 -70.36 -7.46
N THR A 30 -16.63 -69.74 -8.13
CA THR A 30 -17.21 -70.25 -9.38
C THR A 30 -17.51 -69.07 -10.31
N THR A 31 -17.24 -69.34 -11.57
CA THR A 31 -17.39 -68.53 -12.78
C THR A 31 -18.75 -67.85 -12.94
N GLY A 32 -18.75 -66.64 -13.48
CA GLY A 32 -19.94 -66.01 -14.05
C GLY A 32 -20.46 -64.81 -13.26
N SER A 33 -20.43 -63.65 -13.91
CA SER A 33 -21.00 -62.37 -13.46
C SER A 33 -22.39 -62.53 -12.86
N LEU A 34 -22.62 -61.99 -11.66
CA LEU A 34 -23.94 -61.55 -11.18
C LEU A 34 -23.79 -60.46 -10.10
N LYS A 35 -24.46 -59.33 -10.36
CA LYS A 35 -24.63 -58.19 -9.46
C LYS A 35 -25.35 -58.65 -8.19
N LEU A 36 -24.86 -58.20 -7.02
CA LEU A 36 -25.66 -58.19 -5.79
C LEU A 36 -25.60 -56.78 -5.19
N ALA A 37 -26.80 -56.22 -4.99
CA ALA A 37 -27.04 -55.01 -4.24
C ALA A 37 -26.64 -55.22 -2.77
N THR A 38 -25.92 -54.26 -2.20
CA THR A 38 -25.72 -54.14 -0.76
C THR A 38 -26.45 -52.91 -0.26
N ALA A 39 -27.45 -53.15 0.59
CA ALA A 39 -28.17 -52.15 1.35
C ALA A 39 -27.17 -51.24 2.10
N SER A 40 -27.30 -49.94 1.86
CA SER A 40 -26.60 -48.91 2.61
C SER A 40 -27.08 -48.91 4.06
N ALA A 41 -26.18 -49.16 5.01
CA ALA A 41 -26.37 -48.73 6.38
C ALA A 41 -26.63 -47.21 6.39
N PRO A 42 -27.49 -46.68 7.29
CA PRO A 42 -27.72 -45.25 7.34
C PRO A 42 -26.40 -44.58 7.70
N ALA A 43 -25.82 -43.87 6.73
CA ALA A 43 -24.74 -42.96 6.98
C ALA A 43 -25.25 -41.96 8.02
N LEU A 44 -24.55 -41.83 9.13
CA LEU A 44 -24.65 -40.65 9.99
C LEU A 44 -24.34 -39.46 9.09
N GLU A 45 -25.37 -38.75 8.66
CA GLU A 45 -25.27 -37.52 7.90
C GLU A 45 -24.41 -36.56 8.71
N GLN A 46 -23.18 -36.36 8.24
CA GLN A 46 -22.41 -35.18 8.62
C GLN A 46 -23.27 -33.98 8.16
N PRO A 47 -23.56 -33.02 9.05
CA PRO A 47 -24.37 -31.88 8.67
C PRO A 47 -23.64 -31.18 7.52
N ALA A 48 -24.28 -31.17 6.36
CA ALA A 48 -23.81 -30.44 5.20
C ALA A 48 -23.55 -28.99 5.63
N GLU A 49 -22.28 -28.60 5.69
CA GLU A 49 -21.88 -27.22 5.89
C GLU A 49 -22.58 -26.41 4.80
N LYS A 50 -23.57 -25.60 5.22
CA LYS A 50 -24.25 -24.65 4.36
C LYS A 50 -23.19 -23.70 3.82
N GLN A 51 -22.73 -23.95 2.58
CA GLN A 51 -21.95 -22.97 1.84
C GLN A 51 -22.85 -21.75 1.65
N VAL A 52 -22.64 -20.71 2.46
CA VAL A 52 -23.22 -19.40 2.26
C VAL A 52 -22.72 -18.92 0.90
N GLN A 53 -23.59 -18.96 -0.11
CA GLN A 53 -23.27 -18.43 -1.44
C GLN A 53 -23.06 -16.93 -1.34
N ARG A 54 -21.80 -16.52 -1.14
CA ARG A 54 -21.42 -15.11 -1.14
C ARG A 54 -21.60 -14.57 -2.56
N LYS A 55 -22.41 -13.52 -2.70
CA LYS A 55 -22.67 -12.83 -3.99
C LYS A 55 -21.40 -12.26 -4.63
N TYR A 56 -20.32 -12.07 -3.85
CA TYR A 56 -19.03 -11.54 -4.28
C TYR A 56 -17.87 -12.27 -3.59
N SER A 57 -16.76 -12.48 -4.31
CA SER A 57 -15.53 -13.04 -3.72
C SER A 57 -14.94 -12.06 -2.69
N PRO A 58 -14.53 -12.53 -1.50
CA PRO A 58 -13.85 -11.70 -0.49
C PRO A 58 -12.48 -11.17 -0.97
N LEU A 59 -11.96 -11.69 -2.09
CA LEU A 59 -10.68 -11.27 -2.66
C LEU A 59 -10.82 -10.28 -3.82
N THR A 60 -12.02 -9.74 -4.06
CA THR A 60 -12.26 -8.69 -5.06
C THR A 60 -12.43 -7.34 -4.39
N ASP A 61 -11.67 -6.33 -4.84
CA ASP A 61 -11.76 -4.98 -4.28
C ASP A 61 -12.81 -4.08 -4.96
N THR A 62 -12.93 -2.84 -4.48
CA THR A 62 -13.86 -1.80 -4.99
C THR A 62 -13.57 -1.35 -6.43
N PHE A 63 -12.44 -1.76 -7.01
CA PHE A 63 -12.05 -1.45 -8.39
C PHE A 63 -12.21 -2.66 -9.32
N GLY A 64 -12.80 -3.76 -8.84
CA GLY A 64 -12.99 -4.99 -9.61
C GLY A 64 -11.72 -5.81 -9.78
N ARG A 65 -10.64 -5.51 -9.06
CA ARG A 65 -9.40 -6.30 -9.14
C ARG A 65 -9.56 -7.55 -8.29
N HIS A 66 -9.43 -8.72 -8.91
CA HIS A 66 -9.43 -9.99 -8.21
C HIS A 66 -8.01 -10.35 -7.75
N HIS A 67 -7.83 -10.64 -6.46
CA HIS A 67 -6.52 -10.87 -5.86
C HIS A 67 -6.16 -12.35 -5.77
N THR A 68 -5.41 -12.84 -6.76
CA THR A 68 -5.00 -14.24 -6.86
C THR A 68 -3.59 -14.53 -6.32
N TYR A 69 -2.89 -13.51 -5.81
CA TYR A 69 -1.48 -13.62 -5.41
C TYR A 69 -1.25 -13.13 -3.97
N LEU A 70 -0.92 -14.06 -3.07
CA LEU A 70 -0.55 -13.78 -1.68
C LEU A 70 0.97 -13.79 -1.46
N ARG A 71 1.48 -12.82 -0.71
CA ARG A 71 2.86 -12.81 -0.19
C ARG A 71 2.85 -13.04 1.31
N ILE A 72 3.57 -14.04 1.81
CA ILE A 72 3.63 -14.36 3.24
C ILE A 72 5.04 -14.09 3.75
N SER A 73 5.18 -13.17 4.70
CA SER A 73 6.42 -12.92 5.40
C SER A 73 6.57 -13.94 6.53
N LEU A 74 7.55 -14.83 6.45
CA LEU A 74 7.67 -15.95 7.40
C LEU A 74 8.45 -15.63 8.67
N THR A 75 9.25 -14.56 8.64
CA THR A 75 10.10 -14.13 9.74
C THR A 75 10.49 -12.67 9.57
N GLU A 76 10.90 -12.00 10.64
CA GLU A 76 11.52 -10.66 10.61
C GLU A 76 13.06 -10.74 10.58
N ARG A 77 13.63 -11.93 10.84
CA ARG A 77 15.08 -12.13 10.86
C ARG A 77 15.65 -12.07 9.45
N CYS A 78 16.81 -11.45 9.32
CA CYS A 78 17.61 -11.46 8.10
C CYS A 78 19.09 -11.73 8.46
N ASN A 79 19.78 -12.49 7.61
CA ASN A 79 21.22 -12.73 7.71
C ASN A 79 22.06 -11.65 6.98
N LEU A 80 21.41 -10.68 6.32
CA LEU A 80 22.02 -9.47 5.75
C LEU A 80 21.59 -8.20 6.51
N ARG A 81 22.28 -7.09 6.25
CA ARG A 81 21.96 -5.75 6.78
C ARG A 81 22.04 -4.71 5.66
N CYS A 82 21.26 -4.94 4.60
CA CYS A 82 21.32 -4.11 3.40
C CYS A 82 21.01 -2.63 3.70
N ASP A 83 21.86 -1.74 3.19
CA ASP A 83 21.84 -0.31 3.54
C ASP A 83 20.47 0.37 3.32
N TYR A 84 19.79 0.04 2.22
CA TYR A 84 18.47 0.59 1.89
C TYR A 84 17.28 -0.12 2.58
N CYS A 85 17.52 -1.20 3.32
CA CYS A 85 16.46 -2.05 3.87
C CYS A 85 16.46 -2.08 5.39
N MET A 86 17.64 -2.19 6.02
CA MET A 86 17.80 -2.41 7.44
C MET A 86 18.97 -1.58 8.01
N PRO A 87 18.84 -1.02 9.24
CA PRO A 87 19.95 -0.37 9.92
C PRO A 87 21.14 -1.31 10.12
N ALA A 88 22.34 -0.78 10.35
CA ALA A 88 23.55 -1.60 10.51
C ALA A 88 23.45 -2.52 11.73
N GLU A 89 22.90 -1.97 12.81
CA GLU A 89 22.55 -2.60 14.07
C GLU A 89 21.38 -3.60 13.96
N GLY A 90 20.62 -3.57 12.87
CA GLY A 90 19.42 -4.37 12.67
C GLY A 90 18.15 -3.68 13.16
N VAL A 91 17.05 -4.43 13.24
CA VAL A 91 15.78 -3.96 13.79
C VAL A 91 15.43 -4.74 15.05
N PRO A 92 14.73 -4.13 16.03
CA PRO A 92 14.16 -4.86 17.16
C PRO A 92 13.26 -5.99 16.65
N LEU A 93 13.52 -7.21 17.13
CA LEU A 93 12.76 -8.40 16.73
C LEU A 93 11.64 -8.67 17.74
N GLN A 94 10.47 -9.03 17.23
CA GLN A 94 9.37 -9.41 18.10
C GLN A 94 9.62 -10.77 18.79
N PRO A 95 9.07 -10.98 20.00
CA PRO A 95 9.04 -12.29 20.65
C PRO A 95 8.40 -13.36 19.76
N LYS A 96 8.85 -14.61 19.84
CA LYS A 96 8.35 -15.71 19.00
C LYS A 96 6.84 -15.89 19.08
N GLN A 97 6.24 -15.71 20.26
CA GLN A 97 4.80 -15.80 20.46
C GLN A 97 4.02 -14.75 19.65
N ASN A 98 4.65 -13.64 19.27
CA ASN A 98 4.06 -12.59 18.45
C ASN A 98 4.30 -12.83 16.95
N LEU A 99 4.70 -14.03 16.53
CA LEU A 99 4.84 -14.39 15.13
C LEU A 99 3.90 -15.54 14.81
N LEU A 100 3.53 -15.67 13.54
CA LEU A 100 2.73 -16.80 13.07
C LEU A 100 3.52 -18.10 13.17
N THR A 101 2.91 -19.12 13.78
CA THR A 101 3.42 -20.50 13.78
C THR A 101 3.28 -21.12 12.39
N THR A 102 3.87 -22.30 12.18
CA THR A 102 3.75 -23.04 10.92
C THR A 102 2.31 -23.46 10.66
N GLU A 103 1.62 -23.95 11.68
CA GLU A 103 0.20 -24.31 11.61
C GLU A 103 -0.68 -23.10 11.24
N GLU A 104 -0.43 -21.94 11.86
CA GLU A 104 -1.16 -20.71 11.57
C GLU A 104 -0.92 -20.21 10.14
N ILE A 105 0.31 -20.32 9.64
CA ILE A 105 0.67 -19.97 8.25
C ILE A 105 -0.08 -20.86 7.27
N LEU A 106 -0.08 -22.17 7.51
CA LEU A 106 -0.73 -23.14 6.64
C LEU A 106 -2.25 -23.01 6.67
N ARG A 107 -2.83 -22.75 7.85
CA ARG A 107 -4.27 -22.45 8.00
C ARG A 107 -4.66 -21.21 7.19
N LEU A 108 -3.94 -20.10 7.34
CA LEU A 108 -4.22 -18.90 6.56
C LEU A 108 -4.01 -19.13 5.05
N ALA A 109 -2.93 -19.83 4.68
CA ALA A 109 -2.68 -20.16 3.28
C ALA A 109 -3.85 -20.96 2.66
N ARG A 110 -4.36 -21.98 3.37
CA ARG A 110 -5.54 -22.74 2.96
C ARG A 110 -6.75 -21.83 2.75
N ILE A 111 -7.10 -21.01 3.74
CA ILE A 111 -8.23 -20.07 3.66
C ILE A 111 -8.08 -19.18 2.41
N PHE A 112 -6.92 -18.55 2.22
CA PHE A 112 -6.70 -17.70 1.04
C PHE A 112 -6.84 -18.46 -0.29
N VAL A 113 -6.33 -19.70 -0.37
CA VAL A 113 -6.41 -20.52 -1.58
C VAL A 113 -7.86 -20.90 -1.91
N GLU A 114 -8.62 -21.34 -0.91
CA GLU A 114 -10.05 -21.64 -1.04
C GLU A 114 -10.85 -20.42 -1.52
N GLN A 115 -10.44 -19.21 -1.14
CA GLN A 115 -11.10 -17.97 -1.56
C GLN A 115 -10.66 -17.43 -2.94
N GLY A 116 -9.66 -18.04 -3.59
CA GLY A 116 -9.26 -17.68 -4.96
C GLY A 116 -7.77 -17.39 -5.16
N VAL A 117 -6.93 -17.45 -4.11
CA VAL A 117 -5.48 -17.36 -4.30
C VAL A 117 -4.97 -18.59 -5.06
N ARG A 118 -4.15 -18.36 -6.08
CA ARG A 118 -3.51 -19.40 -6.90
C ARG A 118 -2.00 -19.38 -6.80
N LYS A 119 -1.43 -18.28 -6.32
CA LYS A 119 0.00 -18.08 -6.19
C LYS A 119 0.35 -17.57 -4.80
N ILE A 120 1.27 -18.27 -4.13
CA ILE A 120 1.85 -17.85 -2.85
C ILE A 120 3.33 -17.57 -3.04
N ARG A 121 3.82 -16.46 -2.48
CA ARG A 121 5.25 -16.17 -2.38
C ARG A 121 5.70 -16.01 -0.94
N LEU A 122 6.68 -16.81 -0.57
CA LEU A 122 7.34 -16.79 0.72
C LEU A 122 8.45 -15.75 0.74
N THR A 123 8.39 -14.87 1.74
CA THR A 123 9.33 -13.78 1.98
C THR A 123 9.67 -13.73 3.48
N GLY A 124 10.27 -12.65 3.95
CA GLY A 124 10.55 -12.42 5.37
C GLY A 124 11.22 -11.07 5.60
N GLY A 125 12.13 -11.03 6.57
CA GLY A 125 13.48 -10.56 6.31
C GLY A 125 14.11 -11.49 5.26
N GLU A 126 14.69 -12.61 5.69
CA GLU A 126 15.16 -13.68 4.80
C GLU A 126 14.40 -14.99 5.11
N PRO A 127 13.58 -15.55 4.19
CA PRO A 127 12.81 -16.76 4.48
C PRO A 127 13.68 -17.98 4.80
N THR A 128 14.88 -18.08 4.22
CA THR A 128 15.75 -19.25 4.37
C THR A 128 16.47 -19.36 5.73
N VAL A 129 16.36 -18.35 6.61
CA VAL A 129 16.78 -18.49 8.02
C VAL A 129 15.76 -19.25 8.87
N ARG A 130 14.55 -19.46 8.37
CA ARG A 130 13.53 -20.26 9.06
C ARG A 130 13.83 -21.76 8.85
N ARG A 131 13.91 -22.51 9.95
CA ARG A 131 14.40 -23.91 9.95
C ARG A 131 13.47 -24.89 9.23
N ASP A 132 12.17 -24.64 9.31
CA ASP A 132 11.09 -25.48 8.76
C ASP A 132 10.59 -25.00 7.38
N ILE A 133 11.36 -24.16 6.67
CA ILE A 133 10.96 -23.63 5.35
C ILE A 133 10.66 -24.71 4.31
N VAL A 134 11.38 -25.83 4.33
CA VAL A 134 11.16 -26.95 3.42
C VAL A 134 9.81 -27.62 3.70
N GLU A 135 9.46 -27.80 4.97
CA GLU A 135 8.19 -28.34 5.41
C GLU A 135 7.03 -27.42 5.02
N ILE A 136 7.18 -26.10 5.23
CA ILE A 136 6.18 -25.11 4.83
C ILE A 136 5.91 -25.18 3.33
N VAL A 137 6.96 -25.28 2.49
CA VAL A 137 6.80 -25.42 1.03
C VAL A 137 6.08 -26.71 0.68
N ALA A 138 6.46 -27.84 1.27
CA ALA A 138 5.85 -29.14 1.00
C ALA A 138 4.36 -29.14 1.36
N GLN A 139 4.00 -28.66 2.55
CA GLN A 139 2.61 -28.60 3.01
C GLN A 139 1.78 -27.59 2.21
N MET A 140 2.35 -26.43 1.85
CA MET A 140 1.65 -25.49 0.97
C MET A 140 1.40 -26.07 -0.42
N LYS A 141 2.37 -26.77 -1.01
CA LYS A 141 2.20 -27.37 -2.34
C LYS A 141 1.15 -28.48 -2.37
N ALA A 142 0.86 -29.08 -1.21
CA ALA A 142 -0.22 -30.05 -1.06
C ALA A 142 -1.63 -29.41 -1.01
N LEU A 143 -1.74 -28.07 -0.90
CA LEU A 143 -3.03 -27.39 -0.89
C LEU A 143 -3.74 -27.52 -2.25
N PRO A 144 -4.99 -28.02 -2.29
CA PRO A 144 -5.76 -28.09 -3.52
C PRO A 144 -5.91 -26.69 -4.14
N GLN A 145 -5.88 -26.59 -5.47
CA GLN A 145 -6.00 -25.33 -6.24
C GLN A 145 -4.80 -24.37 -6.17
N LEU A 146 -3.80 -24.60 -5.31
CA LEU A 146 -2.60 -23.78 -5.32
C LEU A 146 -1.69 -24.18 -6.50
N GLU A 147 -1.56 -23.29 -7.47
CA GLU A 147 -0.79 -23.54 -8.69
C GLU A 147 0.71 -23.33 -8.44
N GLN A 148 1.07 -22.27 -7.72
CA GLN A 148 2.47 -21.84 -7.61
C GLN A 148 2.90 -21.43 -6.20
N VAL A 149 3.97 -22.04 -5.70
CA VAL A 149 4.74 -21.60 -4.54
C VAL A 149 6.07 -21.02 -4.99
N GLY A 150 6.32 -19.76 -4.67
CA GLY A 150 7.60 -19.09 -4.94
C GLY A 150 8.29 -18.61 -3.67
N ILE A 151 9.58 -18.31 -3.76
CA ILE A 151 10.35 -17.68 -2.68
C ILE A 151 11.06 -16.43 -3.18
N THR A 152 11.20 -15.42 -2.32
CA THR A 152 12.15 -14.31 -2.51
C THR A 152 13.24 -14.41 -1.46
N THR A 153 14.50 -14.57 -1.87
CA THR A 153 15.66 -14.78 -1.00
C THR A 153 16.84 -13.93 -1.45
N ASN A 154 17.77 -13.62 -0.55
CA ASN A 154 19.07 -13.05 -0.89
C ASN A 154 20.07 -14.08 -1.46
N GLY A 155 19.71 -15.37 -1.47
CA GLY A 155 20.50 -16.40 -2.14
C GLY A 155 21.69 -16.96 -1.36
N LEU A 156 22.08 -16.38 -0.22
CA LEU A 156 23.32 -16.77 0.49
C LEU A 156 23.40 -18.26 0.85
N VAL A 157 22.29 -18.87 1.22
CA VAL A 157 22.21 -20.29 1.62
C VAL A 157 21.58 -21.19 0.57
N LEU A 158 21.31 -20.64 -0.62
CA LEU A 158 20.51 -21.29 -1.65
C LEU A 158 21.17 -22.57 -2.16
N THR A 159 22.49 -22.58 -2.34
CA THR A 159 23.25 -23.75 -2.81
C THR A 159 23.00 -25.00 -1.97
N ARG A 160 22.86 -24.84 -0.65
CA ARG A 160 22.60 -25.93 0.28
C ARG A 160 21.12 -26.33 0.33
N LEU A 161 20.22 -25.36 0.24
CA LEU A 161 18.81 -25.55 0.56
C LEU A 161 17.94 -25.85 -0.68
N LEU A 162 18.34 -25.38 -1.85
CA LEU A 162 17.55 -25.43 -3.06
C LEU A 162 17.16 -26.86 -3.50
N PRO A 163 18.03 -27.88 -3.46
CA PRO A 163 17.63 -29.23 -3.83
C PRO A 163 16.48 -29.79 -2.97
N SER A 164 16.47 -29.48 -1.67
CA SER A 164 15.38 -29.89 -0.77
C SER A 164 14.10 -29.09 -1.02
N LEU A 165 14.21 -27.79 -1.33
CA LEU A 165 13.06 -26.96 -1.72
C LEU A 165 12.44 -27.41 -3.04
N GLN A 166 13.26 -27.80 -4.02
CA GLN A 166 12.79 -28.33 -5.30
C GLN A 166 12.01 -29.63 -5.10
N ARG A 167 12.54 -30.56 -4.30
CA ARG A 167 11.81 -31.81 -3.95
C ARG A 167 10.52 -31.56 -3.20
N ALA A 168 10.46 -30.50 -2.39
CA ALA A 168 9.24 -30.06 -1.72
C ALA A 168 8.22 -29.39 -2.66
N GLY A 169 8.58 -29.15 -3.93
CA GLY A 169 7.69 -28.59 -4.95
C GLY A 169 7.76 -27.06 -5.08
N LEU A 170 8.88 -26.43 -4.72
CA LEU A 170 9.10 -25.01 -5.00
C LEU A 170 9.11 -24.73 -6.51
N ASP A 171 8.24 -23.85 -6.98
CA ASP A 171 8.05 -23.60 -8.42
C ASP A 171 8.82 -22.40 -8.95
N SER A 172 9.11 -21.39 -8.12
CA SER A 172 9.77 -20.15 -8.61
C SER A 172 10.70 -19.49 -7.62
N LEU A 173 11.80 -18.95 -8.15
CA LEU A 173 12.86 -18.29 -7.39
C LEU A 173 12.98 -16.81 -7.78
N ASN A 174 12.93 -15.94 -6.77
CA ASN A 174 13.35 -14.56 -6.85
C ASN A 174 14.59 -14.39 -5.97
N ILE A 175 15.71 -14.00 -6.56
CA ILE A 175 16.99 -13.80 -5.88
C ILE A 175 17.29 -12.30 -5.88
N SER A 176 17.49 -11.70 -4.73
CA SER A 176 17.90 -10.29 -4.61
C SER A 176 19.41 -10.17 -4.74
N LEU A 177 19.87 -9.44 -5.77
CA LEU A 177 21.28 -9.16 -6.02
C LEU A 177 21.40 -7.77 -6.67
N ASP A 178 21.95 -6.82 -5.93
CA ASP A 178 21.98 -5.40 -6.33
C ASP A 178 23.30 -4.98 -7.01
N THR A 179 24.25 -5.91 -7.18
CA THR A 179 25.55 -5.64 -7.83
C THR A 179 26.22 -6.96 -8.26
N LEU A 180 26.91 -6.94 -9.38
CA LEU A 180 27.77 -8.02 -9.88
C LEU A 180 29.21 -7.87 -9.39
N LYS A 181 29.55 -6.77 -8.71
CA LYS A 181 30.88 -6.52 -8.13
C LYS A 181 30.95 -7.00 -6.68
N ARG A 182 31.91 -7.88 -6.38
CA ARG A 182 32.11 -8.50 -5.06
C ARG A 182 32.28 -7.46 -3.94
N ASP A 183 33.12 -6.45 -4.14
CA ASP A 183 33.39 -5.42 -3.13
C ASP A 183 32.14 -4.57 -2.84
N ARG A 184 31.36 -4.23 -3.87
CA ARG A 184 30.10 -3.51 -3.72
C ARG A 184 29.04 -4.34 -3.02
N PHE A 185 29.00 -5.66 -3.24
CA PHE A 185 28.10 -6.55 -2.52
C PHE A 185 28.34 -6.48 -1.01
N GLU A 186 29.61 -6.52 -0.59
CA GLU A 186 29.96 -6.39 0.83
C GLU A 186 29.58 -5.02 1.40
N LYS A 187 29.80 -3.94 0.63
CA LYS A 187 29.41 -2.57 1.01
C LYS A 187 27.90 -2.45 1.25
N ILE A 188 27.08 -2.88 0.29
CA ILE A 188 25.63 -2.71 0.39
C ILE A 188 24.98 -3.64 1.39
N THR A 189 25.40 -4.91 1.46
CA THR A 189 24.78 -5.91 2.32
C THR A 189 25.37 -5.97 3.74
N ARG A 190 26.53 -5.35 3.94
CA ARG A 190 27.37 -5.36 5.16
C ARG A 190 27.80 -6.77 5.58
N ARG A 191 27.87 -7.69 4.61
CA ARG A 191 28.24 -9.11 4.78
C ARG A 191 28.94 -9.64 3.53
N LYS A 192 29.80 -10.64 3.71
CA LYS A 192 30.39 -11.41 2.61
C LYS A 192 29.41 -12.44 2.07
N GLY A 193 29.67 -12.93 0.85
CA GLY A 193 28.97 -14.07 0.28
C GLY A 193 28.50 -13.91 -1.16
N TRP A 194 29.04 -12.93 -1.90
CA TRP A 194 28.75 -12.73 -3.31
C TRP A 194 28.91 -14.02 -4.13
N GLU A 195 30.00 -14.77 -3.94
CA GLU A 195 30.26 -16.03 -4.66
C GLU A 195 29.16 -17.06 -4.41
N ARG A 196 28.63 -17.10 -3.18
CA ARG A 196 27.58 -18.04 -2.79
C ARG A 196 26.26 -17.70 -3.46
N VAL A 197 25.98 -16.41 -3.65
CA VAL A 197 24.77 -15.95 -4.37
C VAL A 197 24.88 -16.29 -5.84
N ILE A 198 26.01 -16.01 -6.49
CA ILE A 198 26.25 -16.37 -7.90
C ILE A 198 26.16 -17.89 -8.10
N ALA A 199 26.84 -18.67 -7.26
CA ALA A 199 26.75 -20.14 -7.30
C ALA A 199 25.32 -20.64 -7.05
N GLY A 200 24.53 -19.93 -6.23
CA GLY A 200 23.12 -20.23 -6.01
C GLY A 200 22.25 -19.96 -7.25
N ILE A 201 22.53 -18.90 -8.00
CA ILE A 201 21.87 -18.59 -9.28
C ILE A 201 22.22 -19.68 -10.31
N ASP A 202 23.51 -20.02 -10.44
CA ASP A 202 23.96 -21.04 -11.40
C ASP A 202 23.37 -22.41 -11.05
N LEU A 203 23.33 -22.80 -9.77
CA LEU A 203 22.66 -24.04 -9.33
C LEU A 203 21.17 -24.02 -9.67
N ALA A 204 20.49 -22.89 -9.48
CA ALA A 204 19.08 -22.78 -9.83
C ALA A 204 18.85 -23.04 -11.32
N VAL A 205 19.69 -22.45 -12.19
CA VAL A 205 19.67 -22.72 -13.64
C VAL A 205 19.93 -24.19 -13.93
N GLN A 206 20.94 -24.81 -13.31
CA GLN A 206 21.26 -26.23 -13.48
C GLN A 206 20.11 -27.16 -13.08
N LEU A 207 19.35 -26.79 -12.05
CA LEU A 207 18.18 -27.51 -11.59
C LEU A 207 16.92 -27.24 -12.44
N GLY A 208 17.04 -26.48 -13.54
CA GLY A 208 15.96 -26.22 -14.49
C GLY A 208 15.07 -25.03 -14.14
N TYR A 209 15.44 -24.21 -13.16
CA TYR A 209 14.74 -22.95 -12.91
C TYR A 209 15.16 -21.87 -13.90
N THR A 210 14.24 -20.93 -14.14
CA THR A 210 14.53 -19.62 -14.77
C THR A 210 14.48 -18.55 -13.66
N PRO A 211 15.53 -18.40 -12.84
CA PRO A 211 15.47 -17.57 -11.65
C PRO A 211 15.36 -16.08 -12.01
N LYS A 212 14.62 -15.35 -11.19
CA LYS A 212 14.45 -13.90 -11.32
C LYS A 212 15.45 -13.19 -10.44
N VAL A 213 16.39 -12.46 -11.02
CA VAL A 213 17.39 -11.68 -10.28
C VAL A 213 16.88 -10.26 -10.12
N ASN A 214 16.46 -9.87 -8.91
CA ASN A 214 15.95 -8.52 -8.65
C ASN A 214 17.09 -7.61 -8.18
N CYS A 215 17.31 -6.52 -8.91
CA CYS A 215 18.31 -5.49 -8.63
C CYS A 215 17.59 -4.15 -8.43
N VAL A 216 17.71 -3.55 -7.25
CA VAL A 216 17.24 -2.19 -7.00
C VAL A 216 18.29 -1.23 -7.57
N LEU A 217 17.92 -0.45 -8.57
CA LEU A 217 18.81 0.53 -9.17
C LEU A 217 18.87 1.78 -8.31
N MET A 218 20.09 2.20 -7.99
CA MET A 218 20.38 3.34 -7.12
C MET A 218 21.47 4.20 -7.76
N ARG A 219 21.18 5.49 -7.85
CA ARG A 219 22.16 6.48 -8.31
C ARG A 219 23.38 6.50 -7.41
N ASP A 220 24.54 6.74 -8.00
CA ASP A 220 25.85 6.81 -7.36
C ASP A 220 26.28 5.48 -6.69
N PHE A 221 25.68 4.36 -7.11
CA PHE A 221 26.00 3.04 -6.56
C PHE A 221 26.17 1.94 -7.61
N ASN A 222 25.14 1.64 -8.39
CA ASN A 222 25.14 0.49 -9.32
C ASN A 222 24.66 0.83 -10.74
N GLU A 223 24.51 2.10 -11.09
CA GLU A 223 24.12 2.55 -12.43
C GLU A 223 25.12 2.15 -13.53
N ASP A 224 26.40 2.09 -13.19
CA ASP A 224 27.46 1.65 -14.09
C ASP A 224 27.41 0.15 -14.40
N GLU A 225 26.65 -0.63 -13.63
CA GLU A 225 26.49 -2.09 -13.82
C GLU A 225 25.22 -2.44 -14.61
N ILE A 226 24.42 -1.47 -15.07
CA ILE A 226 23.17 -1.72 -15.81
C ILE A 226 23.44 -2.64 -17.01
N CYS A 227 24.42 -2.30 -17.85
CA CYS A 227 24.78 -3.11 -19.02
C CYS A 227 25.42 -4.45 -18.64
N ASP A 228 26.16 -4.52 -17.53
CA ASP A 228 26.74 -5.78 -17.05
C ASP A 228 25.66 -6.79 -16.65
N PHE A 229 24.59 -6.30 -16.02
CA PHE A 229 23.40 -7.09 -15.71
C PHE A 229 22.63 -7.54 -16.97
N VAL A 230 22.62 -6.75 -18.04
CA VAL A 230 22.06 -7.19 -19.32
C VAL A 230 22.93 -8.29 -19.94
N GLU A 231 24.25 -8.11 -19.99
CA GLU A 231 25.20 -9.13 -20.49
C GLU A 231 25.12 -10.42 -19.66
N PHE A 232 24.83 -10.33 -18.36
CA PHE A 232 24.62 -11.50 -17.50
C PHE A 232 23.50 -12.44 -17.99
N THR A 233 22.54 -11.92 -18.77
CA THR A 233 21.43 -12.70 -19.38
C THR A 233 21.79 -13.36 -20.71
N LYS A 234 22.98 -13.09 -21.27
CA LYS A 234 23.39 -13.60 -22.59
C LYS A 234 23.38 -15.12 -22.67
N ASP A 235 24.14 -15.76 -21.79
CA ASP A 235 24.34 -17.22 -21.79
C ASP A 235 23.53 -17.94 -20.72
N ARG A 236 22.78 -17.19 -19.89
CA ARG A 236 22.01 -17.72 -18.77
C ARG A 236 20.51 -17.46 -18.97
N PRO A 237 19.64 -18.47 -18.79
CA PRO A 237 18.19 -18.30 -18.81
C PRO A 237 17.73 -17.66 -17.49
N VAL A 238 18.09 -16.40 -17.29
CA VAL A 238 17.75 -15.61 -16.10
C VAL A 238 16.89 -14.41 -16.49
N ASP A 239 15.97 -14.04 -15.61
CA ASP A 239 15.11 -12.85 -15.75
C ASP A 239 15.62 -11.78 -14.80
N VAL A 240 16.50 -10.91 -15.29
CA VAL A 240 17.05 -9.79 -14.50
C VAL A 240 16.03 -8.68 -14.42
N ARG A 241 15.67 -8.25 -13.21
CA ARG A 241 14.62 -7.27 -12.97
C ARG A 241 15.19 -6.04 -12.29
N PHE A 242 15.24 -4.94 -13.03
CA PHE A 242 15.56 -3.63 -12.49
C PHE A 242 14.34 -3.06 -11.77
N ILE A 243 14.53 -2.68 -10.52
CA ILE A 243 13.50 -2.11 -9.65
C ILE A 243 13.88 -0.67 -9.35
N GLU A 244 12.96 0.25 -9.62
CA GLU A 244 13.14 1.64 -9.21
C GLU A 244 13.28 1.73 -7.69
N TYR A 245 14.25 2.52 -7.23
CA TYR A 245 14.41 2.85 -5.81
C TYR A 245 13.09 3.42 -5.25
N MET A 246 12.62 2.88 -4.13
CA MET A 246 11.34 3.26 -3.51
C MET A 246 11.52 3.73 -2.06
N PRO A 247 10.62 4.60 -1.54
CA PRO A 247 10.63 4.98 -0.14
C PRO A 247 10.22 3.79 0.74
N PHE A 248 11.03 3.46 1.73
CA PHE A 248 10.73 2.48 2.76
C PHE A 248 10.90 3.13 4.14
N SER A 249 10.12 2.69 5.12
CA SER A 249 10.23 3.22 6.50
C SER A 249 11.63 3.08 7.11
N GLY A 250 12.47 2.18 6.57
CA GLY A 250 13.85 1.97 6.98
C GLY A 250 14.91 2.65 6.12
N ASN A 251 14.52 3.34 5.03
CA ASN A 251 15.46 4.13 4.24
C ASN A 251 15.24 5.62 4.48
N LYS A 252 16.35 6.37 4.56
CA LYS A 252 16.30 7.83 4.41
C LYS A 252 15.99 8.07 2.94
N TRP A 253 14.71 8.15 2.57
CA TRP A 253 14.29 8.30 1.19
C TRP A 253 14.91 9.56 0.58
N HIS A 254 15.59 9.40 -0.55
CA HIS A 254 16.32 10.43 -1.28
C HIS A 254 15.93 10.31 -2.75
N THR A 255 15.18 11.27 -3.27
CA THR A 255 14.67 11.24 -4.65
C THR A 255 15.80 11.22 -5.67
N GLU A 256 16.91 11.88 -5.36
CA GLU A 256 18.15 11.93 -6.13
C GLU A 256 18.75 10.54 -6.43
N ARG A 257 18.48 9.53 -5.57
CA ARG A 257 18.93 8.15 -5.79
C ARG A 257 18.10 7.38 -6.81
N LEU A 258 16.96 7.92 -7.25
CA LEU A 258 16.11 7.28 -8.25
C LEU A 258 16.76 7.35 -9.63
N ILE A 259 16.82 6.19 -10.29
CA ILE A 259 17.10 6.07 -11.72
C ILE A 259 15.80 5.64 -12.39
N SER A 260 15.34 6.41 -13.37
CA SER A 260 14.05 6.13 -14.00
C SER A 260 14.16 4.93 -14.94
N TYR A 261 13.02 4.27 -15.15
CA TYR A 261 12.85 3.29 -16.22
C TYR A 261 13.33 3.80 -17.59
N LYS A 262 13.04 5.06 -17.93
CA LYS A 262 13.39 5.64 -19.23
C LYS A 262 14.90 5.79 -19.37
N ASP A 263 15.57 6.29 -18.34
CA ASP A 263 17.04 6.44 -18.34
C ASP A 263 17.72 5.07 -18.44
N THR A 264 17.21 4.09 -17.69
CA THR A 264 17.74 2.72 -17.72
C THR A 264 17.56 2.10 -19.11
N LEU A 265 16.38 2.26 -19.72
CA LEU A 265 16.10 1.76 -21.07
C LEU A 265 16.98 2.43 -22.12
N GLN A 266 17.21 3.74 -22.00
CA GLN A 266 18.09 4.48 -22.90
C GLN A 266 19.53 3.98 -22.79
N ALA A 267 20.08 3.87 -21.59
CA ALA A 267 21.45 3.39 -21.36
C ALA A 267 21.67 1.98 -21.95
N ILE A 268 20.69 1.10 -21.86
CA ILE A 268 20.76 -0.24 -22.48
C ILE A 268 20.75 -0.15 -24.00
N ARG A 269 19.88 0.69 -24.58
CA ARG A 269 19.75 0.84 -26.03
C ARG A 269 20.95 1.51 -26.70
N GLU A 270 21.70 2.32 -25.97
CA GLU A 270 22.98 2.86 -26.44
C GLU A 270 23.99 1.75 -26.77
N ARG A 271 23.95 0.63 -26.04
CA ARG A 271 24.80 -0.55 -26.29
C ARG A 271 24.14 -1.63 -27.14
N TRP A 272 22.83 -1.83 -27.01
CA TRP A 272 22.03 -2.78 -27.79
C TRP A 272 20.83 -2.09 -28.43
N PRO A 273 20.98 -1.50 -29.63
CA PRO A 273 19.90 -0.80 -30.32
C PRO A 273 18.66 -1.65 -30.56
N ASP A 274 18.84 -2.97 -30.78
CA ASP A 274 17.76 -3.94 -31.01
C ASP A 274 17.08 -4.44 -29.71
N PHE A 275 17.36 -3.84 -28.56
CA PHE A 275 16.73 -4.18 -27.29
C PHE A 275 15.22 -3.89 -27.32
N GLN A 276 14.45 -4.96 -27.41
CA GLN A 276 13.02 -4.92 -27.76
C GLN A 276 12.12 -5.40 -26.63
N ALA A 277 10.92 -4.83 -26.58
CA ALA A 277 9.90 -5.21 -25.61
C ALA A 277 9.34 -6.60 -25.93
N LEU A 278 9.05 -7.36 -24.88
CA LEU A 278 8.34 -8.64 -24.96
C LEU A 278 6.87 -8.45 -24.56
N PRO A 279 5.97 -9.36 -24.99
CA PRO A 279 4.58 -9.36 -24.54
C PRO A 279 4.48 -9.46 -23.00
N ASN A 280 3.62 -8.64 -22.39
CA ASN A 280 3.36 -8.67 -20.96
C ASN A 280 1.92 -9.15 -20.70
N GLY A 281 1.73 -9.93 -19.64
CA GLY A 281 0.42 -10.32 -19.16
C GLY A 281 -0.29 -9.17 -18.42
N PRO A 282 -1.62 -9.27 -18.23
CA PRO A 282 -2.43 -8.19 -17.64
C PRO A 282 -1.99 -7.78 -16.23
N ASN A 283 -1.53 -8.73 -15.41
CA ASN A 283 -1.13 -8.51 -14.02
C ASN A 283 0.39 -8.49 -13.83
N ASP A 284 1.17 -8.48 -14.92
CA ASP A 284 2.62 -8.50 -14.82
C ASP A 284 3.15 -7.21 -14.22
N THR A 285 4.00 -7.36 -13.22
CA THR A 285 4.56 -6.23 -12.47
C THR A 285 5.78 -5.62 -13.14
N SER A 286 6.37 -6.34 -14.08
CA SER A 286 7.58 -5.95 -14.81
C SER A 286 7.26 -5.86 -16.29
N LYS A 287 7.78 -4.82 -16.96
CA LYS A 287 7.79 -4.74 -18.42
C LYS A 287 8.98 -5.53 -18.93
N ALA A 288 8.74 -6.65 -19.61
CA ALA A 288 9.78 -7.53 -20.10
C ALA A 288 10.37 -7.04 -21.44
N TYR A 289 11.67 -7.22 -21.60
CA TYR A 289 12.49 -6.89 -22.76
C TYR A 289 13.56 -7.97 -22.96
N ALA A 290 14.09 -8.08 -24.16
CA ALA A 290 15.23 -8.94 -24.44
C ALA A 290 16.15 -8.33 -25.51
N VAL A 291 17.43 -8.69 -25.44
CA VAL A 291 18.38 -8.51 -26.54
C VAL A 291 18.23 -9.74 -27.46
N PRO A 292 18.01 -9.56 -28.78
CA PRO A 292 17.95 -10.68 -29.70
C PRO A 292 19.18 -11.59 -29.58
N GLY A 293 18.96 -12.91 -29.51
CA GLY A 293 20.02 -13.92 -29.36
C GLY A 293 20.47 -14.20 -27.92
N PHE A 294 20.06 -13.40 -26.94
CA PHE A 294 20.33 -13.71 -25.53
C PHE A 294 19.35 -14.78 -25.03
N LYS A 295 19.81 -15.66 -24.13
CA LYS A 295 18.97 -16.73 -23.55
C LYS A 295 18.01 -16.23 -22.49
N GLY A 296 18.40 -15.20 -21.75
CA GLY A 296 17.60 -14.59 -20.69
C GLY A 296 16.85 -13.35 -21.16
N GLN A 297 16.25 -12.66 -20.19
CA GLN A 297 15.48 -11.45 -20.43
C GLN A 297 15.69 -10.43 -19.30
N VAL A 298 15.26 -9.20 -19.56
CA VAL A 298 15.35 -8.08 -18.64
C VAL A 298 13.95 -7.51 -18.39
N GLY A 299 13.59 -7.31 -17.13
CA GLY A 299 12.31 -6.74 -16.71
C GLY A 299 12.48 -5.41 -15.98
N PHE A 300 11.56 -4.47 -16.21
CA PHE A 300 11.55 -3.19 -15.48
C PHE A 300 10.34 -3.10 -14.55
N ILE A 301 10.58 -2.95 -13.26
CA ILE A 301 9.54 -2.72 -12.24
C ILE A 301 9.47 -1.22 -11.93
N THR A 302 8.59 -0.55 -12.67
CA THR A 302 8.41 0.91 -12.72
C THR A 302 7.55 1.45 -11.58
N SER A 303 7.98 1.18 -10.34
CA SER A 303 7.17 1.39 -9.14
C SER A 303 6.83 2.85 -8.85
N MET A 304 7.67 3.79 -9.30
CA MET A 304 7.58 5.21 -9.02
C MET A 304 7.17 6.02 -10.26
N THR A 305 7.72 5.70 -11.42
CA THR A 305 7.52 6.53 -12.64
C THR A 305 6.29 6.13 -13.45
N GLU A 306 5.99 4.82 -13.55
CA GLU A 306 4.88 4.29 -14.35
C GLU A 306 4.21 3.11 -13.63
N HIS A 307 3.38 3.40 -12.62
CA HIS A 307 2.87 2.37 -11.72
C HIS A 307 1.91 1.34 -12.37
N PHE A 308 1.93 0.10 -11.89
CA PHE A 308 1.04 -1.02 -12.32
C PHE A 308 -0.16 -1.25 -11.37
N CYS A 309 -0.58 -0.24 -10.61
CA CYS A 309 -1.61 -0.43 -9.57
C CYS A 309 -2.97 -0.86 -10.14
N GLY A 310 -3.32 -0.43 -11.36
CA GLY A 310 -4.60 -0.73 -12.01
C GLY A 310 -4.90 -2.21 -12.18
N THR A 311 -3.87 -3.05 -12.29
CA THR A 311 -4.02 -4.51 -12.47
C THR A 311 -3.43 -5.31 -11.30
N CYS A 312 -3.17 -4.65 -10.16
CA CYS A 312 -2.54 -5.28 -9.01
C CYS A 312 -3.45 -6.34 -8.35
N ASN A 313 -3.05 -7.60 -8.41
CA ASN A 313 -3.73 -8.75 -7.82
C ASN A 313 -3.09 -9.25 -6.50
N ARG A 314 -2.25 -8.41 -5.85
CA ARG A 314 -1.41 -8.84 -4.73
C ARG A 314 -1.97 -8.44 -3.36
N LEU A 315 -1.88 -9.39 -2.43
CA LEU A 315 -2.07 -9.20 -0.98
C LEU A 315 -0.79 -9.62 -0.23
N ARG A 316 -0.63 -9.12 0.99
CA ARG A 316 0.52 -9.45 1.84
C ARG A 316 0.07 -9.78 3.25
N LEU A 317 0.66 -10.83 3.81
CA LEU A 317 0.61 -11.19 5.23
C LEU A 317 1.99 -10.93 5.83
N THR A 318 2.04 -10.13 6.90
CA THR A 318 3.28 -9.88 7.66
C THR A 318 3.58 -11.03 8.62
N ALA A 319 4.81 -11.09 9.16
CA ALA A 319 5.24 -12.20 10.02
C ALA A 319 4.48 -12.26 11.35
N ASP A 320 4.00 -11.10 11.82
CA ASP A 320 3.13 -10.95 12.98
C ASP A 320 1.64 -11.19 12.65
N GLY A 321 1.32 -11.56 11.40
CA GLY A 321 -0.01 -11.97 10.96
C GLY A 321 -0.98 -10.84 10.63
N ASN A 322 -0.48 -9.64 10.35
CA ASN A 322 -1.31 -8.56 9.83
C ASN A 322 -1.49 -8.68 8.32
N ILE A 323 -2.73 -8.48 7.85
CA ILE A 323 -3.01 -8.32 6.42
C ILE A 323 -2.67 -6.90 5.98
N LYS A 324 -1.99 -6.82 4.84
CA LYS A 324 -1.69 -5.60 4.09
C LYS A 324 -2.18 -5.74 2.67
N VAL A 325 -3.09 -4.85 2.28
CA VAL A 325 -3.65 -4.82 0.92
C VAL A 325 -2.83 -3.96 -0.05
N CYS A 326 -1.89 -3.17 0.47
CA CYS A 326 -0.90 -2.43 -0.32
C CYS A 326 0.46 -2.48 0.37
N LEU A 327 1.55 -2.42 -0.41
CA LEU A 327 2.91 -2.39 0.13
C LEU A 327 3.13 -1.14 1.01
N PHE A 328 2.58 0.00 0.59
CA PHE A 328 2.64 1.30 1.27
C PHE A 328 1.41 1.58 2.15
N GLY A 329 0.52 0.61 2.28
CA GLY A 329 -0.65 0.72 3.16
C GLY A 329 -0.28 0.51 4.63
N ASN A 330 -1.11 1.08 5.50
CA ASN A 330 -1.10 0.75 6.92
C ASN A 330 -1.44 -0.74 7.12
N LYS A 331 -1.14 -1.26 8.31
CA LYS A 331 -1.67 -2.57 8.71
C LYS A 331 -3.18 -2.42 8.83
N GLU A 332 -3.94 -3.32 8.20
CA GLU A 332 -5.41 -3.24 8.23
C GLU A 332 -5.97 -3.98 9.44
N PHE A 333 -5.57 -5.24 9.62
CA PHE A 333 -6.14 -6.14 10.61
C PHE A 333 -5.17 -7.28 10.97
N SER A 334 -5.16 -7.72 12.24
CA SER A 334 -4.35 -8.85 12.71
C SER A 334 -5.13 -10.17 12.60
N LEU A 335 -4.88 -10.93 11.52
CA LEU A 335 -5.50 -12.24 11.32
C LEU A 335 -4.98 -13.27 12.32
N ARG A 336 -3.74 -13.12 12.81
CA ARG A 336 -3.19 -13.96 13.89
C ARG A 336 -4.01 -13.84 15.16
N ASP A 337 -4.22 -12.60 15.63
CA ASP A 337 -4.92 -12.39 16.90
C ASP A 337 -6.37 -12.83 16.81
N ALA A 338 -7.01 -12.63 15.64
CA ALA A 338 -8.33 -13.16 15.37
C ALA A 338 -8.36 -14.69 15.36
N MET A 339 -7.40 -15.38 14.73
CA MET A 339 -7.34 -16.86 14.72
C MET A 339 -7.15 -17.49 16.09
N ARG A 340 -6.50 -16.79 17.01
CA ARG A 340 -6.19 -17.27 18.37
C ARG A 340 -7.32 -17.07 19.36
N ARG A 341 -8.38 -16.35 18.97
CA ARG A 341 -9.57 -16.16 19.78
C ARG A 341 -10.54 -17.32 19.55
N GLU A 342 -11.09 -17.84 20.64
CA GLU A 342 -12.08 -18.94 20.59
C GLU A 342 -13.43 -18.50 20.02
N ASP A 343 -13.76 -17.20 20.12
CA ASP A 343 -15.04 -16.64 19.67
C ASP A 343 -15.05 -16.20 18.20
N ILE A 344 -13.96 -16.43 17.46
CA ILE A 344 -13.85 -16.08 16.05
C ILE A 344 -13.87 -17.34 15.17
N THR A 345 -14.89 -17.44 14.32
CA THR A 345 -15.00 -18.52 13.34
C THR A 345 -14.14 -18.28 12.10
N GLU A 346 -13.90 -19.34 11.33
CA GLU A 346 -13.20 -19.21 10.05
C GLU A 346 -13.94 -18.32 9.06
N GLU A 347 -15.28 -18.38 9.06
CA GLU A 347 -16.10 -17.52 8.21
C GLU A 347 -15.90 -16.03 8.54
N GLN A 348 -15.80 -15.68 9.83
CA GLN A 348 -15.50 -14.32 10.27
C GLN A 348 -14.09 -13.89 9.87
N LEU A 349 -13.10 -14.80 9.85
CA LEU A 349 -11.78 -14.50 9.29
C LEU A 349 -11.86 -14.12 7.80
N VAL A 350 -12.67 -14.85 7.03
CA VAL A 350 -12.91 -14.51 5.62
C VAL A 350 -13.58 -13.13 5.48
N ASP A 351 -14.51 -12.78 6.37
CA ASP A 351 -15.12 -11.45 6.39
C ASP A 351 -14.13 -10.34 6.70
N PHE A 352 -13.22 -10.55 7.66
CA PHE A 352 -12.14 -9.60 7.95
C PHE A 352 -11.19 -9.43 6.76
N ILE A 353 -10.86 -10.52 6.05
CA ILE A 353 -10.08 -10.46 4.81
C ILE A 353 -10.83 -9.63 3.77
N GLY A 354 -12.12 -9.91 3.56
CA GLY A 354 -12.98 -9.17 2.63
C GLY A 354 -13.02 -7.67 2.95
N ALA A 355 -13.26 -7.32 4.22
CA ALA A 355 -13.29 -5.93 4.66
C ALA A 355 -11.95 -5.20 4.43
N ALA A 356 -10.81 -5.87 4.67
CA ALA A 356 -9.50 -5.31 4.37
C ALA A 356 -9.32 -5.10 2.85
N VAL A 357 -9.67 -6.08 2.02
CA VAL A 357 -9.58 -6.01 0.56
C VAL A 357 -10.42 -4.86 0.00
N GLN A 358 -11.63 -4.64 0.51
CA GLN A 358 -12.49 -3.53 0.08
C GLN A 358 -11.88 -2.13 0.35
N ARG A 359 -11.00 -2.00 1.36
CA ARG A 359 -10.28 -0.75 1.66
C ARG A 359 -9.06 -0.50 0.76
N LYS A 360 -8.69 -1.46 -0.10
CA LYS A 360 -7.54 -1.32 -0.99
C LYS A 360 -7.75 -0.14 -1.94
N LYS A 361 -6.90 0.89 -1.81
CA LYS A 361 -6.92 2.07 -2.67
C LYS A 361 -6.60 1.72 -4.13
N ARG A 362 -7.02 2.58 -5.07
CA ARG A 362 -6.73 2.44 -6.51
C ARG A 362 -5.23 2.35 -6.78
N GLN A 363 -4.47 3.19 -6.10
CA GLN A 363 -3.01 3.26 -6.16
C GLN A 363 -2.42 3.57 -4.78
N HIS A 364 -1.12 3.37 -4.63
CA HIS A 364 -0.42 3.67 -3.39
C HIS A 364 -0.38 5.19 -3.12
N ALA A 365 -0.38 5.58 -1.84
CA ALA A 365 -0.22 6.98 -1.44
C ALA A 365 1.28 7.29 -1.39
N GLY A 366 1.75 8.26 -2.18
CA GLY A 366 3.17 8.65 -2.23
C GLY A 366 3.78 8.80 -3.62
N ALA A 367 3.10 8.35 -4.68
CA ALA A 367 3.44 8.79 -6.05
C ALA A 367 2.71 10.11 -6.35
N ALA A 368 3.21 11.23 -5.84
CA ALA A 368 3.11 12.45 -6.63
C ALA A 368 3.92 12.17 -7.91
N PRO A 369 3.36 12.28 -9.12
CA PRO A 369 4.13 12.06 -10.33
C PRO A 369 5.25 13.10 -10.37
N LEU A 370 6.50 12.66 -10.45
CA LEU A 370 7.67 13.52 -10.69
C LEU A 370 7.74 14.05 -12.15
N ILE A 371 6.59 14.14 -12.84
CA ILE A 371 6.51 14.69 -14.19
C ILE A 371 5.29 15.60 -14.24
N HIS A 372 5.57 16.90 -14.32
CA HIS A 372 4.62 17.88 -14.84
C HIS A 372 4.12 17.40 -16.21
N HIS A 373 2.83 17.09 -16.34
CA HIS A 373 2.01 17.51 -17.47
C HIS A 373 0.53 17.35 -17.12
N HIS A 374 -0.23 18.40 -17.40
CA HIS A 374 -1.67 18.50 -17.26
C HIS A 374 -2.40 17.28 -17.86
N HIS A 375 -3.42 16.77 -17.18
CA HIS A 375 -4.80 16.65 -17.68
C HIS A 375 -5.71 16.16 -16.55
N ARG A 376 -6.65 17.03 -16.15
CA ARG A 376 -7.78 16.71 -15.27
C ARG A 376 -8.86 16.01 -16.09
N HIS A 377 -9.42 14.91 -15.60
CA HIS A 377 -10.85 14.64 -15.76
C HIS A 377 -11.42 14.01 -14.47
N HIS A 378 -12.46 14.69 -13.97
CA HIS A 378 -13.39 14.30 -12.92
C HIS A 378 -14.03 12.94 -13.21
N TYR A 379 -14.40 12.17 -12.16
CA TYR A 379 -15.79 11.73 -11.95
C TYR A 379 -15.99 11.28 -10.49
N LEU A 380 -17.10 11.79 -9.93
CA LEU A 380 -17.71 11.55 -8.61
C LEU A 380 -18.57 10.27 -8.61
N TYR A 381 -19.08 9.93 -7.41
CA TYR A 381 -20.15 8.98 -7.00
C TYR A 381 -19.60 7.73 -6.27
N HIS A 382 -20.08 7.29 -5.10
CA HIS A 382 -21.00 7.80 -4.07
C HIS A 382 -20.82 6.87 -2.85
N LEU A 383 -20.72 7.37 -1.62
CA LEU A 383 -21.10 6.60 -0.43
C LEU A 383 -22.08 7.45 0.38
N TYR A 384 -23.34 7.06 0.20
CA TYR A 384 -24.50 7.42 0.99
C TYR A 384 -24.37 6.75 2.38
N HIS A 385 -24.79 7.50 3.41
CA HIS A 385 -25.07 7.07 4.79
C HIS A 385 -23.90 6.76 5.73
N ALA A 386 -23.49 7.79 6.50
CA ALA A 386 -23.49 7.77 7.97
C ALA A 386 -22.95 9.09 8.58
N TYR A 387 -23.46 10.23 8.12
CA TYR A 387 -23.45 11.50 8.86
C TYR A 387 -24.36 12.44 8.08
N GLN A 388 -25.50 12.84 8.63
CA GLN A 388 -26.31 13.91 8.04
C GLN A 388 -25.93 15.23 8.72
N PRO A 389 -24.93 15.99 8.22
CA PRO A 389 -25.00 17.43 8.37
C PRO A 389 -26.15 17.90 7.49
N SER A 390 -26.96 18.82 8.00
CA SER A 390 -28.04 19.47 7.26
C SER A 390 -27.61 19.79 5.83
N ARG A 391 -28.26 19.17 4.83
CA ARG A 391 -28.09 19.49 3.42
C ARG A 391 -28.55 20.93 3.19
N GLN A 392 -27.70 21.90 3.46
CA GLN A 392 -27.81 23.18 2.77
C GLN A 392 -27.52 22.87 1.30
N GLN A 393 -28.53 23.00 0.44
CA GLN A 393 -28.37 22.92 -1.01
C GLN A 393 -27.22 23.84 -1.41
N LEU A 394 -26.13 23.28 -1.94
CA LEU A 394 -25.12 24.08 -2.62
C LEU A 394 -25.82 24.75 -3.80
N GLN A 395 -25.93 26.08 -3.80
CA GLN A 395 -26.44 26.82 -4.96
C GLN A 395 -25.44 26.64 -6.11
N ILE A 396 -25.74 25.71 -7.00
CA ILE A 396 -24.97 25.49 -8.23
C ILE A 396 -25.35 26.62 -9.19
N ARG A 397 -24.39 27.52 -9.45
CA ARG A 397 -24.56 28.55 -10.49
C ARG A 397 -24.39 27.91 -11.87
N ASN A 398 -25.19 28.34 -12.84
CA ASN A 398 -24.94 28.06 -14.26
C ASN A 398 -23.51 28.50 -14.60
N CYS A 399 -22.67 27.53 -14.97
CA CYS A 399 -21.30 27.77 -15.36
C CYS A 399 -21.30 28.58 -16.66
N SER A 400 -20.55 29.68 -16.71
CA SER A 400 -20.21 30.35 -17.97
C SER A 400 -19.62 29.30 -18.91
N SER A 401 -20.05 29.28 -20.18
CA SER A 401 -19.53 28.37 -21.22
C SER A 401 -18.02 28.53 -21.49
N HIS A 402 -17.39 29.55 -20.88
CA HIS A 402 -15.95 29.75 -20.86
C HIS A 402 -15.37 29.74 -19.45
N LEU A 403 -14.36 28.89 -19.25
CA LEU A 403 -13.51 28.84 -18.06
C LEU A 403 -12.45 29.94 -18.17
N THR A 404 -12.32 30.79 -17.15
CA THR A 404 -11.43 31.98 -17.21
C THR A 404 -9.94 31.65 -17.13
N HIS A 405 -9.57 30.47 -16.62
CA HIS A 405 -8.17 30.06 -16.40
C HIS A 405 -7.66 29.05 -17.42
N VAL A 406 -8.31 28.91 -18.58
CA VAL A 406 -7.84 28.02 -19.65
C VAL A 406 -7.73 28.78 -20.96
N ASN A 407 -6.67 28.52 -21.71
CA ASN A 407 -6.53 29.05 -23.06
C ASN A 407 -7.42 28.26 -24.04
N ALA A 408 -7.46 28.70 -25.31
CA ALA A 408 -8.23 28.03 -26.37
C ALA A 408 -7.85 26.55 -26.61
N GLN A 409 -6.70 26.10 -26.09
CA GLN A 409 -6.20 24.72 -26.17
C GLN A 409 -6.48 23.92 -24.88
N GLY A 410 -7.23 24.48 -23.92
CA GLY A 410 -7.57 23.82 -22.65
C GLY A 410 -6.42 23.78 -21.62
N LYS A 411 -5.30 24.49 -21.87
CA LYS A 411 -4.17 24.57 -20.93
C LYS A 411 -4.40 25.67 -19.91
N ALA A 412 -3.97 25.44 -18.67
CA ALA A 412 -4.12 26.41 -17.60
C ALA A 412 -3.31 27.68 -17.89
N GLN A 413 -3.94 28.85 -17.77
CA GLN A 413 -3.32 30.15 -18.01
C GLN A 413 -3.72 31.12 -16.89
N MET A 414 -2.77 31.97 -16.48
CA MET A 414 -3.04 33.07 -15.57
C MET A 414 -4.03 34.04 -16.21
N VAL A 415 -5.04 34.47 -15.45
CA VAL A 415 -6.01 35.45 -15.93
C VAL A 415 -5.35 36.81 -15.99
N ASP A 416 -5.34 37.45 -17.15
CA ASP A 416 -4.94 38.85 -17.24
C ASP A 416 -5.95 39.74 -16.50
N VAL A 417 -5.43 40.57 -15.60
CA VAL A 417 -6.20 41.53 -14.79
C VAL A 417 -5.92 42.98 -15.18
N GLY A 418 -5.00 43.23 -16.12
CA GLY A 418 -4.50 44.57 -16.46
C GLY A 418 -5.58 45.55 -16.91
N ALA A 419 -6.63 45.07 -17.60
CA ALA A 419 -7.75 45.88 -18.05
C ALA A 419 -8.85 46.10 -16.99
N LYS A 420 -8.72 45.53 -15.78
CA LYS A 420 -9.75 45.66 -14.72
C LYS A 420 -9.51 46.93 -13.90
N PRO A 421 -10.57 47.64 -13.47
CA PRO A 421 -10.40 48.78 -12.59
C PRO A 421 -9.84 48.33 -11.23
N SER A 422 -8.93 49.13 -10.68
CA SER A 422 -8.45 48.96 -9.30
C SER A 422 -9.53 49.44 -8.33
N THR A 423 -9.87 48.61 -7.35
CA THR A 423 -10.88 48.92 -6.32
C THR A 423 -10.44 48.33 -5.00
N THR A 424 -11.00 48.81 -3.88
CA THR A 424 -10.78 48.19 -2.57
C THR A 424 -11.44 46.81 -2.54
N ARG A 425 -10.65 45.77 -2.31
CA ARG A 425 -11.14 44.38 -2.20
C ARG A 425 -11.04 43.95 -0.76
N LEU A 426 -12.08 43.30 -0.26
CA LEU A 426 -12.09 42.72 1.08
C LEU A 426 -12.64 41.30 1.01
N ALA A 427 -12.05 40.39 1.78
CA ALA A 427 -12.53 39.03 1.92
C ALA A 427 -12.44 38.57 3.39
N ARG A 428 -13.45 37.84 3.83
CA ARG A 428 -13.47 37.16 5.14
C ARG A 428 -13.58 35.66 4.96
N ALA A 429 -12.81 34.90 5.72
CA ALA A 429 -12.87 33.44 5.74
C ALA A 429 -12.79 32.92 7.18
N GLU A 430 -13.24 31.69 7.38
CA GLU A 430 -13.15 31.01 8.68
C GLU A 430 -12.66 29.57 8.55
N ALA A 431 -12.22 29.01 9.67
CA ALA A 431 -11.96 27.59 9.88
C ALA A 431 -12.27 27.21 11.34
N THR A 432 -12.55 25.94 11.58
CA THR A 432 -12.78 25.39 12.93
C THR A 432 -11.87 24.19 13.16
N VAL A 433 -11.11 24.19 14.25
CA VAL A 433 -10.26 23.06 14.65
C VAL A 433 -10.85 22.42 15.89
N GLN A 434 -11.37 21.20 15.75
CA GLN A 434 -11.88 20.40 16.86
C GLN A 434 -10.71 19.78 17.61
N VAL A 435 -10.57 20.12 18.89
CA VAL A 435 -9.41 19.71 19.71
C VAL A 435 -9.81 18.79 20.87
N GLY A 436 -11.07 18.82 21.30
CA GLY A 436 -11.58 18.00 22.41
C GLY A 436 -11.25 18.56 23.79
N GLU A 437 -11.81 17.93 24.83
CA GLU A 437 -11.80 18.43 26.21
C GLU A 437 -10.38 18.65 26.77
N ARG A 438 -9.53 17.62 26.69
CA ARG A 438 -8.18 17.67 27.30
C ARG A 438 -7.32 18.76 26.69
N LEU A 439 -7.33 18.89 25.36
CA LEU A 439 -6.59 19.94 24.66
C LEU A 439 -7.20 21.33 24.93
N THR A 440 -8.52 21.43 25.06
CA THR A 440 -9.18 22.69 25.41
C THR A 440 -8.70 23.22 26.76
N GLN A 441 -8.57 22.35 27.77
CA GLN A 441 -8.01 22.72 29.08
C GLN A 441 -6.55 23.17 28.96
N LEU A 442 -5.72 22.42 28.23
CA LEU A 442 -4.29 22.73 28.07
C LEU A 442 -4.06 24.04 27.28
N ILE A 443 -4.85 24.30 26.24
CA ILE A 443 -4.79 25.56 25.49
C ILE A 443 -5.24 26.72 26.39
N ALA A 444 -6.32 26.55 27.17
CA ALA A 444 -6.82 27.59 28.07
C ALA A 444 -5.84 27.94 29.19
N ALA A 445 -5.07 26.96 29.66
CA ALA A 445 -4.04 27.14 30.69
C ALA A 445 -2.66 27.52 30.11
N ASN A 446 -2.50 27.51 28.78
CA ASN A 446 -1.22 27.70 28.09
C ASN A 446 -0.12 26.69 28.54
N GLU A 447 -0.52 25.43 28.77
CA GLU A 447 0.34 24.36 29.31
C GLU A 447 0.88 23.40 28.22
N LEU A 448 0.68 23.73 26.94
CA LEU A 448 1.23 22.94 25.84
C LEU A 448 2.75 23.14 25.73
N ALA A 449 3.48 22.06 25.50
CA ALA A 449 4.95 22.08 25.41
C ALA A 449 5.49 23.02 24.33
N LYS A 450 4.70 23.32 23.29
CA LYS A 450 5.06 24.22 22.20
C LYS A 450 4.68 25.69 22.46
N GLY A 451 4.06 26.00 23.60
CA GLY A 451 3.66 27.35 23.99
C GLY A 451 2.29 27.79 23.46
N ASP A 452 2.11 29.10 23.31
CA ASP A 452 0.81 29.73 23.03
C ASP A 452 0.28 29.42 21.61
N VAL A 453 -0.64 28.47 21.57
CA VAL A 453 -1.27 28.00 20.33
C VAL A 453 -2.02 29.09 19.59
N LEU A 454 -2.76 29.94 20.31
CA LEU A 454 -3.65 30.92 19.67
C LEU A 454 -2.83 32.03 19.03
N THR A 455 -1.82 32.54 19.74
CA THR A 455 -0.94 33.59 19.22
C THR A 455 -0.10 33.08 18.04
N VAL A 456 0.47 31.87 18.15
CA VAL A 456 1.27 31.28 17.07
C VAL A 456 0.42 31.00 15.82
N ALA A 457 -0.82 30.53 15.99
CA ALA A 457 -1.76 30.33 14.87
C ALA A 457 -2.14 31.65 14.19
N GLN A 458 -2.35 32.73 14.95
CA GLN A 458 -2.63 34.06 14.39
C GLN A 458 -1.47 34.57 13.53
N LEU A 459 -0.23 34.51 14.05
CA LEU A 459 0.97 34.91 13.33
C LEU A 459 1.16 34.08 12.05
N ALA A 460 0.99 32.76 12.15
CA ALA A 460 1.08 31.86 11.01
C ALA A 460 0.03 32.18 9.93
N GLY A 461 -1.21 32.49 10.34
CA GLY A 461 -2.25 32.92 9.40
C GLY A 461 -1.89 34.22 8.68
N ILE A 462 -1.32 35.20 9.38
CA ILE A 462 -0.85 36.47 8.78
C ILE A 462 0.25 36.20 7.75
N MET A 463 1.22 35.35 8.09
CA MET A 463 2.29 34.93 7.16
C MET A 463 1.73 34.17 5.95
N GLY A 464 0.74 33.31 6.18
CA GLY A 464 0.06 32.54 5.14
C GLY A 464 -0.60 33.45 4.09
N ALA A 465 -1.37 34.45 4.52
CA ALA A 465 -1.96 35.43 3.60
C ALA A 465 -0.91 36.10 2.71
N LYS A 466 0.21 36.55 3.31
CA LYS A 466 1.28 37.26 2.60
C LYS A 466 1.99 36.40 1.55
N ARG A 467 1.96 35.07 1.69
CA ARG A 467 2.65 34.11 0.80
C ARG A 467 1.69 33.35 -0.12
N THR A 468 0.45 33.81 -0.26
CA THR A 468 -0.60 33.09 -1.01
C THR A 468 -0.18 32.79 -2.46
N SER A 469 0.45 33.74 -3.15
CA SER A 469 0.92 33.57 -4.53
C SER A 469 2.09 32.58 -4.67
N GLU A 470 2.86 32.34 -3.61
CA GLU A 470 3.88 31.29 -3.56
C GLU A 470 3.26 29.90 -3.34
N LEU A 471 2.13 29.85 -2.63
CA LEU A 471 1.50 28.61 -2.17
C LEU A 471 0.42 28.10 -3.15
N ILE A 472 -0.30 29.00 -3.82
CA ILE A 472 -1.42 28.68 -4.70
C ILE A 472 -1.08 29.08 -6.14
N PRO A 473 -0.91 28.12 -7.07
CA PRO A 473 -0.59 28.42 -8.46
C PRO A 473 -1.63 29.32 -9.13
N LEU A 474 -1.17 30.23 -9.98
CA LEU A 474 -2.00 31.18 -10.76
C LEU A 474 -2.74 32.22 -9.92
N CYS A 475 -2.47 32.30 -8.62
CA CYS A 475 -2.78 33.50 -7.83
C CYS A 475 -1.83 34.64 -8.23
N HIS A 476 -2.37 35.85 -8.29
CA HIS A 476 -1.55 37.03 -8.50
C HIS A 476 -0.79 37.34 -7.22
N ASN A 477 0.38 37.94 -7.34
CA ASN A 477 1.02 38.57 -6.20
C ASN A 477 0.27 39.88 -5.87
N ILE A 478 -0.35 39.97 -4.69
CA ILE A 478 -1.19 41.09 -4.28
C ILE A 478 -0.55 41.83 -3.12
N SER A 479 -0.37 43.14 -3.26
CA SER A 479 0.02 44.01 -2.14
C SER A 479 -1.15 44.19 -1.16
N LEU A 480 -1.11 43.46 -0.05
CA LEU A 480 -2.16 43.49 0.97
C LEU A 480 -2.03 44.75 1.84
N SER A 481 -3.14 45.47 1.99
CA SER A 481 -3.20 46.66 2.86
C SER A 481 -3.59 46.32 4.30
N SER A 482 -4.27 45.20 4.54
CA SER A 482 -4.56 44.71 5.88
C SER A 482 -4.75 43.20 5.89
N VAL A 483 -4.21 42.55 6.92
CA VAL A 483 -4.47 41.14 7.26
C VAL A 483 -4.74 41.08 8.75
N LYS A 484 -5.98 40.71 9.13
CA LYS A 484 -6.36 40.44 10.52
C LYS A 484 -6.70 38.97 10.64
N VAL A 485 -6.09 38.27 11.60
CA VAL A 485 -6.40 36.87 11.92
C VAL A 485 -6.74 36.80 13.40
N GLN A 486 -7.87 36.20 13.73
CA GLN A 486 -8.32 35.97 15.09
C GLN A 486 -8.41 34.47 15.33
N ALA A 487 -7.89 34.03 16.47
CA ALA A 487 -8.00 32.65 16.95
C ALA A 487 -8.66 32.66 18.33
N THR A 488 -9.83 32.04 18.43
CA THR A 488 -10.66 32.05 19.64
C THR A 488 -10.93 30.62 20.09
N LEU A 489 -10.59 30.31 21.34
CA LEU A 489 -10.94 29.02 21.95
C LEU A 489 -12.38 29.05 22.46
N LEU A 490 -13.25 28.20 21.91
CA LEU A 490 -14.63 28.02 22.33
C LEU A 490 -14.71 26.80 23.27
N LYS A 491 -14.64 27.05 24.59
CA LYS A 491 -14.53 25.98 25.60
C LYS A 491 -15.72 25.01 25.59
N SER A 492 -16.94 25.52 25.42
CA SER A 492 -18.17 24.72 25.37
C SER A 492 -18.25 23.82 24.14
N GLU A 493 -17.68 24.26 23.03
CA GLU A 493 -17.66 23.53 21.76
C GLU A 493 -16.36 22.73 21.55
N GLN A 494 -15.42 22.81 22.51
CA GLN A 494 -14.14 22.12 22.50
C GLN A 494 -13.33 22.32 21.20
N CYS A 495 -13.40 23.53 20.65
CA CYS A 495 -12.81 23.88 19.37
C CYS A 495 -12.11 25.24 19.37
N VAL A 496 -11.20 25.42 18.43
CA VAL A 496 -10.59 26.72 18.10
C VAL A 496 -11.24 27.25 16.82
N ARG A 497 -11.91 28.40 16.92
CA ARG A 497 -12.47 29.12 15.77
C ARG A 497 -11.43 30.12 15.26
N LEU A 498 -11.19 30.08 13.97
CA LEU A 498 -10.23 30.91 13.26
C LEU A 498 -10.96 31.78 12.26
N GLU A 499 -10.74 33.09 12.29
CA GLU A 499 -11.28 34.02 11.31
C GLU A 499 -10.18 34.89 10.73
N ALA A 500 -10.21 35.10 9.42
CA ALA A 500 -9.33 36.02 8.74
C ALA A 500 -10.13 37.07 7.97
N SER A 501 -9.68 38.32 8.03
CA SER A 501 -10.15 39.43 7.21
C SER A 501 -8.96 40.04 6.47
N VAL A 502 -9.01 40.01 5.14
CA VAL A 502 -7.92 40.47 4.28
C VAL A 502 -8.43 41.58 3.36
N ARG A 503 -7.63 42.64 3.20
CA ARG A 503 -7.92 43.80 2.37
C ARG A 503 -6.75 44.14 1.45
N CYS A 504 -7.06 44.57 0.23
CA CYS A 504 -6.11 45.24 -0.65
C CYS A 504 -6.80 46.35 -1.46
N SER A 505 -6.01 47.16 -2.16
CA SER A 505 -6.48 47.96 -3.29
C SER A 505 -5.89 47.37 -4.56
N GLY A 506 -6.73 46.88 -5.48
CA GLY A 506 -6.21 46.18 -6.66
C GLY A 506 -7.25 45.69 -7.67
N GLN A 507 -6.72 45.14 -8.76
CA GLN A 507 -7.49 44.68 -9.93
C GLN A 507 -8.07 43.25 -9.75
N THR A 508 -7.67 42.53 -8.71
CA THR A 508 -8.09 41.16 -8.39
C THR A 508 -8.50 41.03 -6.93
N GLY A 509 -9.40 40.09 -6.64
CA GLY A 509 -9.89 39.84 -5.28
C GLY A 509 -8.87 39.16 -4.36
N VAL A 510 -9.17 39.17 -3.06
CA VAL A 510 -8.32 38.67 -1.96
C VAL A 510 -8.90 37.45 -1.24
N GLU A 511 -9.80 36.71 -1.91
CA GLU A 511 -10.46 35.54 -1.34
C GLU A 511 -9.46 34.44 -0.97
N MET A 512 -8.45 34.23 -1.82
CA MET A 512 -7.47 33.18 -1.63
C MET A 512 -6.52 33.50 -0.48
N GLU A 513 -6.23 34.77 -0.25
CA GLU A 513 -5.41 35.24 0.87
C GLU A 513 -6.13 35.04 2.20
N ALA A 514 -7.44 35.32 2.25
CA ALA A 514 -8.26 35.05 3.43
C ALA A 514 -8.37 33.54 3.71
N LEU A 515 -8.61 32.71 2.67
CA LEU A 515 -8.70 31.26 2.81
C LEU A 515 -7.36 30.62 3.18
N THR A 516 -6.26 31.12 2.62
CA THR A 516 -4.90 30.65 2.94
C THR A 516 -4.55 31.00 4.38
N ALA A 517 -4.90 32.20 4.85
CA ALA A 517 -4.69 32.60 6.25
C ALA A 517 -5.32 31.61 7.24
N VAL A 518 -6.63 31.33 7.11
CA VAL A 518 -7.31 30.41 8.04
C VAL A 518 -6.85 28.96 7.89
N SER A 519 -6.43 28.54 6.69
CA SER A 519 -5.90 27.20 6.44
C SER A 519 -4.53 27.00 7.13
N VAL A 520 -3.64 27.97 6.99
CA VAL A 520 -2.31 27.94 7.62
C VAL A 520 -2.43 28.06 9.14
N ALA A 521 -3.33 28.93 9.64
CA ALA A 521 -3.61 29.02 11.06
C ALA A 521 -4.16 27.69 11.62
N ALA A 522 -5.06 27.02 10.90
CA ALA A 522 -5.63 25.74 11.32
C ALA A 522 -4.59 24.61 11.38
N LEU A 523 -3.72 24.53 10.36
CA LEU A 523 -2.59 23.59 10.36
C LEU A 523 -1.62 23.86 11.51
N THR A 524 -1.45 25.13 11.88
CA THR A 524 -0.61 25.53 13.01
C THR A 524 -1.21 25.07 14.33
N VAL A 525 -2.51 25.27 14.55
CA VAL A 525 -3.21 24.72 15.73
C VAL A 525 -3.03 23.19 15.79
N TYR A 526 -3.20 22.49 14.67
CA TYR A 526 -2.98 21.05 14.61
C TYR A 526 -1.54 20.68 15.01
N ASP A 527 -0.54 21.32 14.40
CA ASP A 527 0.87 21.02 14.67
C ASP A 527 1.25 21.27 16.13
N MET A 528 0.73 22.33 16.72
CA MET A 528 0.96 22.69 18.12
C MET A 528 0.37 21.66 19.09
N CYS A 529 -0.74 21.00 18.70
CA CYS A 529 -1.52 20.13 19.57
C CYS A 529 -1.32 18.61 19.31
N LYS A 530 -0.77 18.20 18.15
CA LYS A 530 -0.70 16.79 17.71
C LYS A 530 0.08 15.85 18.64
N ALA A 531 0.97 16.40 19.46
CA ALA A 531 1.72 15.63 20.46
C ALA A 531 0.82 15.10 21.59
N VAL A 532 -0.35 15.73 21.81
CA VAL A 532 -1.31 15.35 22.85
C VAL A 532 -2.44 14.49 22.28
N SER A 533 -2.94 14.79 21.07
CA SER A 533 -3.97 13.99 20.40
C SER A 533 -3.81 14.00 18.88
N HIS A 534 -4.05 12.85 18.25
CA HIS A 534 -4.10 12.69 16.80
C HIS A 534 -5.52 12.81 16.23
N ASP A 535 -6.55 12.89 17.09
CA ASP A 535 -7.97 12.92 16.69
C ASP A 535 -8.47 14.33 16.30
N ILE A 536 -7.55 15.31 16.24
CA ILE A 536 -7.85 16.70 15.91
C ILE A 536 -8.42 16.78 14.48
N CYS A 537 -9.55 17.46 14.31
CA CYS A 537 -10.18 17.61 13.00
C CYS A 537 -10.27 19.07 12.58
N ILE A 538 -9.76 19.39 11.38
CA ILE A 538 -9.94 20.71 10.76
C ILE A 538 -11.20 20.66 9.88
N THR A 539 -12.13 21.57 10.14
CA THR A 539 -13.42 21.66 9.47
C THR A 539 -13.74 23.10 9.07
N ASN A 540 -14.78 23.29 8.26
CA ASN A 540 -15.34 24.59 7.93
C ASN A 540 -14.36 25.63 7.35
N ILE A 541 -13.28 25.21 6.66
CA ILE A 541 -12.47 26.15 5.87
C ILE A 541 -13.34 26.71 4.73
N ARG A 542 -13.80 27.95 4.87
CA ARG A 542 -14.75 28.52 3.91
C ARG A 542 -14.74 30.05 3.90
N LEU A 543 -15.14 30.62 2.76
CA LEU A 543 -15.32 32.06 2.59
C LEU A 543 -16.65 32.49 3.23
N LEU A 544 -16.59 33.51 4.09
CA LEU A 544 -17.75 34.15 4.73
C LEU A 544 -18.29 35.30 3.88
N SER A 545 -17.41 36.17 3.40
CA SER A 545 -17.81 37.28 2.54
C SER A 545 -16.68 37.76 1.64
N LYS A 546 -17.04 38.47 0.58
CA LYS A 546 -16.14 39.29 -0.22
C LYS A 546 -16.84 40.50 -0.81
N THR A 547 -16.12 41.60 -0.91
CA THR A 547 -16.64 42.85 -1.46
C THR A 547 -15.67 43.56 -2.39
N GLY A 548 -16.22 44.53 -3.13
CA GLY A 548 -15.49 45.38 -4.05
C GLY A 548 -15.25 44.73 -5.39
N GLY A 549 -15.74 43.50 -5.62
CA GLY A 549 -15.64 42.68 -6.83
C GLY A 549 -16.51 43.16 -7.99
N LYS A 550 -16.53 42.41 -9.10
CA LYS A 550 -17.68 42.48 -10.04
C LYS A 550 -18.99 42.03 -9.39
N ARG A 551 -18.88 41.16 -8.37
CA ARG A 551 -19.97 40.61 -7.59
C ARG A 551 -19.49 40.40 -6.17
N ASP A 552 -20.27 40.92 -5.24
CA ASP A 552 -20.08 40.70 -3.82
C ASP A 552 -20.74 39.40 -3.40
N PHE A 553 -20.27 38.85 -2.29
CA PHE A 553 -20.80 37.62 -1.71
C PHE A 553 -20.78 37.75 -0.20
N GLN A 554 -21.86 37.30 0.42
CA GLN A 554 -21.96 37.14 1.86
C GLN A 554 -22.74 35.86 2.12
N ARG A 555 -22.27 35.10 3.09
CA ARG A 555 -22.91 33.87 3.53
C ARG A 555 -23.97 34.23 4.58
N ASP A 556 -25.23 33.84 4.36
CA ASP A 556 -26.30 34.05 5.34
C ASP A 556 -26.02 33.26 6.62
N GLU A 557 -25.80 33.97 7.73
CA GLU A 557 -25.61 33.37 9.06
C GLU A 557 -26.93 33.09 9.80
N ALA A 558 -28.08 33.37 9.18
CA ALA A 558 -29.41 33.32 9.82
C ALA A 558 -29.94 31.92 10.20
N ALA A 559 -29.10 30.87 10.26
CA ALA A 559 -29.53 29.51 10.64
C ALA A 559 -28.87 28.95 11.90
N LYS A 560 -28.02 29.72 12.61
CA LYS A 560 -27.57 29.33 13.97
C LYS A 560 -27.49 30.57 14.84
N GLY A 561 -28.40 30.68 15.80
CA GLY A 561 -28.46 31.77 16.76
C GLY A 561 -27.14 31.93 17.51
N ILE A 562 -26.38 32.95 17.15
CA ILE A 562 -25.32 33.52 17.96
C ILE A 562 -25.48 35.03 17.84
N GLN A 563 -25.88 35.65 18.95
CA GLN A 563 -26.02 37.09 19.10
C GLN A 563 -24.68 37.78 18.84
N ALA A 564 -24.68 38.83 18.00
CA ALA A 564 -23.65 39.85 18.01
C ALA A 564 -23.56 40.48 19.41
N PRO A 565 -22.37 40.87 19.88
CA PRO A 565 -22.01 42.29 19.79
C PRO A 565 -20.45 42.47 19.64
N ILE A 566 -19.80 43.60 19.34
CA ILE A 566 -20.03 45.05 19.48
C ILE A 566 -19.24 45.76 18.36
N GLU A 567 -19.87 46.73 17.68
CA GLU A 567 -19.21 47.87 17.04
C GLU A 567 -18.54 48.74 18.10
N GLY A 568 -17.24 48.99 17.99
CA GLY A 568 -16.51 49.89 18.89
C GLY A 568 -15.43 50.66 18.13
N ASP A 569 -15.84 51.83 17.67
CA ASP A 569 -15.09 53.03 17.29
C ASP A 569 -13.97 52.97 16.24
N LEU A 570 -14.37 53.43 15.05
CA LEU A 570 -13.59 54.29 14.18
C LEU A 570 -13.44 55.68 14.84
N GLN A 571 -12.22 55.99 15.32
CA GLN A 571 -11.57 57.28 15.08
C GLN A 571 -10.10 57.03 14.71
#